data_AF-F8JIF3-F1
#
_entry.id   AF-F8JIF3-F1
#
_cell.length_a   1.000
_cell.length_b   1.000
_cell.length_c   1.000
_cell.angle_alpha   90.00
_cell.angle_beta   90.00
_cell.angle_gamma   90.00
#
_symmetry.space_group_name_H-M   'P 1'
#
loop_
_entity.id
_entity.type
_entity.pdbx_description
1 polymer ?
#
loop_
_entity_poly.entity_id
_entity_poly.type
_entity_poly.pdbx_seq_one_letter_code
_entity_poly.pdbx_strand_id
1 'polypeptide(L)'
;MSENRGVLIIGEDAVLKGEVKSGQRVEIWGYVEGGVTASEVIVQEGGKLFGTINSDTAEIRGTIQGDVRVQQLIQIKSTGHAAGKIKYGRLSMEEGGELTAHVRNIPPTLGGDLDLTVTKGRSVRITTADLNALDPDDRPENLTFHISNASGGSVVLSNDPAQAVATFSQADLERGMVYFTHDGSDAAQARFDVEVSDVSGATSGTPQTVNVAVRND
;
A
#
# COMPACT_ATOMS: atom_id res chain seq x y z
N MET A 1 -11.12 10.94 -47.99
CA MET A 1 -11.80 10.13 -46.96
C MET A 1 -10.91 8.95 -46.63
N SER A 2 -9.99 9.12 -45.68
CA SER A 2 -9.05 8.07 -45.29
C SER A 2 -8.42 8.46 -43.95
N GLU A 3 -8.91 7.92 -42.83
CA GLU A 3 -8.11 7.83 -41.58
C GLU A 3 -8.74 7.00 -40.44
N ASN A 4 -9.45 5.90 -40.74
CA ASN A 4 -9.95 4.99 -39.70
C ASN A 4 -9.22 3.63 -39.64
N ARG A 5 -7.96 3.57 -40.11
CA ARG A 5 -7.16 2.35 -39.97
C ARG A 5 -6.76 2.19 -38.50
N GLY A 6 -7.35 1.22 -37.81
CA GLY A 6 -6.96 0.79 -36.46
C GLY A 6 -7.80 1.33 -35.30
N VAL A 7 -8.85 2.10 -35.57
CA VAL A 7 -9.82 2.53 -34.55
C VAL A 7 -11.03 1.60 -34.59
N LEU A 8 -11.36 0.99 -33.45
CA LEU A 8 -12.63 0.30 -33.27
C LEU A 8 -13.61 1.23 -32.54
N ILE A 9 -14.78 1.45 -33.13
CA ILE A 9 -15.82 2.30 -32.55
C ILE A 9 -17.04 1.44 -32.20
N ILE A 10 -17.51 1.55 -30.96
CA ILE A 10 -18.74 0.93 -30.46
C ILE A 10 -19.76 2.05 -30.27
N GLY A 11 -20.71 2.17 -31.20
CA GLY A 11 -21.70 3.27 -31.23
C GLY A 11 -22.69 3.25 -30.06
N GLU A 12 -23.43 4.35 -29.88
CA GLU A 12 -24.32 4.61 -28.72
C GLU A 12 -25.35 3.49 -28.44
N ASP A 13 -25.94 2.91 -29.48
CA ASP A 13 -26.93 1.82 -29.35
C ASP A 13 -26.30 0.41 -29.41
N ALA A 14 -24.97 0.31 -29.52
CA ALA A 14 -24.29 -0.95 -29.63
C ALA A 14 -24.07 -1.57 -28.24
N VAL A 15 -24.45 -2.84 -28.11
CA VAL A 15 -24.16 -3.69 -26.94
C VAL A 15 -23.15 -4.75 -27.38
N LEU A 16 -21.95 -4.70 -26.82
CA LEU A 16 -20.92 -5.72 -27.03
C LEU A 16 -20.75 -6.54 -25.76
N LYS A 17 -20.85 -7.87 -25.89
CA LYS A 17 -20.50 -8.82 -24.83
C LYS A 17 -19.38 -9.73 -25.29
N GLY A 18 -18.23 -9.72 -24.60
CA GLY A 18 -17.08 -10.57 -24.94
C GLY A 18 -15.72 -9.85 -24.87
N GLU A 19 -14.75 -10.33 -25.64
CA GLU A 19 -13.40 -9.75 -25.69
C GLU A 19 -13.20 -8.88 -26.94
N VAL A 20 -12.64 -7.70 -26.74
CA VAL A 20 -12.18 -6.76 -27.76
C VAL A 20 -10.66 -6.67 -27.66
N LYS A 21 -9.96 -7.01 -28.74
CA LYS A 21 -8.51 -6.82 -28.88
C LYS A 21 -8.25 -5.97 -30.12
N SER A 22 -7.75 -4.75 -29.91
CA SER A 22 -7.33 -3.82 -30.96
C SER A 22 -5.89 -3.41 -30.72
N GLY A 23 -5.11 -3.23 -31.79
CA GLY A 23 -3.70 -2.84 -31.67
C GLY A 23 -3.47 -1.35 -31.44
N GLN A 24 -4.51 -0.51 -31.56
CA GLN A 24 -4.34 0.95 -31.46
C GLN A 24 -5.40 1.56 -30.55
N ARG A 25 -6.57 1.92 -31.06
CA ARG A 25 -7.58 2.68 -30.32
C ARG A 25 -8.93 1.94 -30.28
N VAL A 26 -9.58 1.99 -29.13
CA VAL A 26 -10.97 1.58 -28.95
C VAL A 26 -11.76 2.75 -28.38
N GLU A 27 -12.85 3.10 -29.04
CA GLU A 27 -13.74 4.20 -28.66
C GLU A 27 -15.15 3.67 -28.40
N ILE A 28 -15.72 4.01 -27.25
CA ILE A 28 -16.94 3.41 -26.72
C ILE A 28 -17.95 4.50 -26.41
N TRP A 29 -19.02 4.53 -27.21
CA TRP A 29 -20.20 5.36 -27.03
C TRP A 29 -21.37 4.56 -26.44
N GLY A 30 -21.44 3.26 -26.74
CA GLY A 30 -22.50 2.36 -26.24
C GLY A 30 -22.12 1.58 -24.98
N TYR A 31 -22.54 0.32 -24.93
CA TYR A 31 -22.34 -0.56 -23.79
C TYR A 31 -21.40 -1.71 -24.12
N VAL A 32 -20.41 -1.95 -23.26
CA VAL A 32 -19.46 -3.05 -23.36
C VAL A 32 -19.43 -3.83 -22.06
N GLU A 33 -19.59 -5.14 -22.14
CA GLU A 33 -19.42 -6.08 -21.04
C GLU A 33 -18.39 -7.16 -21.40
N GLY A 34 -17.23 -7.11 -20.76
CA GLY A 34 -16.15 -8.07 -20.97
C GLY A 34 -14.76 -7.42 -20.97
N GLY A 35 -13.85 -7.94 -21.80
CA GLY A 35 -12.45 -7.55 -21.79
C GLY A 35 -12.10 -6.63 -22.95
N VAL A 36 -11.47 -5.48 -22.68
CA VAL A 36 -10.95 -4.56 -23.72
C VAL A 36 -9.44 -4.46 -23.58
N THR A 37 -8.71 -4.77 -24.66
CA THR A 37 -7.26 -4.60 -24.76
C THR A 37 -6.91 -3.75 -25.97
N ALA A 38 -6.29 -2.59 -25.74
CA ALA A 38 -5.83 -1.67 -26.78
C ALA A 38 -4.78 -0.71 -26.23
N SER A 39 -3.95 -0.08 -27.07
CA SER A 39 -3.01 0.95 -26.60
C SER A 39 -3.73 2.17 -26.02
N GLU A 40 -4.87 2.54 -26.59
CA GLU A 40 -5.71 3.65 -26.14
C GLU A 40 -7.17 3.23 -26.04
N VAL A 41 -7.78 3.49 -24.88
CA VAL A 41 -9.22 3.28 -24.65
C VAL A 41 -9.89 4.59 -24.31
N ILE A 42 -10.91 4.97 -25.08
CA ILE A 42 -11.71 6.17 -24.86
C ILE A 42 -13.14 5.74 -24.58
N VAL A 43 -13.64 6.06 -23.39
CA VAL A 43 -15.06 5.89 -23.05
C VAL A 43 -15.71 7.25 -23.12
N GLN A 44 -16.53 7.47 -24.14
CA GLN A 44 -17.18 8.73 -24.42
C GLN A 44 -18.34 8.98 -23.45
N GLU A 45 -18.89 10.19 -23.47
CA GLU A 45 -20.07 10.53 -22.67
C GLU A 45 -21.24 9.60 -23.03
N GLY A 46 -21.93 9.06 -22.03
CA GLY A 46 -22.97 8.04 -22.21
C GLY A 46 -22.46 6.60 -22.37
N GLY A 47 -21.19 6.43 -22.77
CA GLY A 47 -20.54 5.14 -22.90
C GLY A 47 -20.36 4.43 -21.56
N LYS A 48 -20.57 3.10 -21.57
CA LYS A 48 -20.45 2.24 -20.38
C LYS A 48 -19.58 1.03 -20.67
N LEU A 49 -18.56 0.83 -19.84
CA LEU A 49 -17.69 -0.33 -19.91
C LEU A 49 -17.68 -1.07 -18.56
N PHE A 50 -18.15 -2.31 -18.57
CA PHE A 50 -18.11 -3.23 -17.43
C PHE A 50 -17.16 -4.39 -17.73
N GLY A 51 -16.11 -4.57 -16.92
CA GLY A 51 -15.21 -5.73 -17.04
C GLY A 51 -13.73 -5.37 -16.92
N THR A 52 -12.89 -5.94 -17.78
CA THR A 52 -11.42 -5.78 -17.68
C THR A 52 -10.89 -4.85 -18.76
N ILE A 53 -10.06 -3.87 -18.39
CA ILE A 53 -9.40 -2.96 -19.34
C ILE A 53 -7.88 -3.13 -19.23
N ASN A 54 -7.20 -3.37 -20.34
CA ASN A 54 -5.74 -3.33 -20.43
C ASN A 54 -5.32 -2.33 -21.52
N SER A 55 -4.66 -1.24 -21.12
CA SER A 55 -4.20 -0.21 -22.06
C SER A 55 -2.94 0.52 -21.60
N ASP A 56 -2.30 1.24 -22.53
CA ASP A 56 -1.21 2.16 -22.19
C ASP A 56 -1.81 3.48 -21.66
N THR A 57 -2.85 3.97 -22.34
CA THR A 57 -3.56 5.21 -21.99
C THR A 57 -5.07 5.01 -22.01
N ALA A 58 -5.78 5.73 -21.14
CA ALA A 58 -7.24 5.73 -21.13
C ALA A 58 -7.82 7.13 -20.87
N GLU A 59 -8.87 7.50 -21.60
CA GLU A 59 -9.65 8.73 -21.39
C GLU A 59 -11.11 8.38 -21.08
N ILE A 60 -11.58 8.82 -19.90
CA ILE A 60 -12.88 8.45 -19.34
C ILE A 60 -13.76 9.69 -19.26
N ARG A 61 -14.76 9.76 -20.15
CA ARG A 61 -15.89 10.71 -20.15
C ARG A 61 -17.21 10.04 -19.76
N GLY A 62 -17.32 8.73 -19.90
CA GLY A 62 -18.48 7.93 -19.48
C GLY A 62 -18.25 7.17 -18.18
N THR A 63 -18.82 5.97 -18.07
CA THR A 63 -18.72 5.11 -16.89
C THR A 63 -17.86 3.88 -17.15
N ILE A 64 -16.90 3.62 -16.28
CA ILE A 64 -16.16 2.35 -16.23
C ILE A 64 -16.32 1.68 -14.89
N GLN A 65 -16.51 0.35 -14.89
CA GLN A 65 -16.53 -0.45 -13.68
C GLN A 65 -15.83 -1.80 -13.90
N GLY A 66 -14.82 -2.11 -13.07
CA GLY A 66 -14.18 -3.43 -13.06
C GLY A 66 -12.68 -3.41 -12.73
N ASP A 67 -11.89 -4.27 -13.37
CA ASP A 67 -10.42 -4.34 -13.20
C ASP A 67 -9.73 -3.58 -14.34
N VAL A 68 -9.12 -2.45 -14.02
CA VAL A 68 -8.59 -1.49 -14.98
C VAL A 68 -7.08 -1.41 -14.79
N ARG A 69 -6.32 -1.73 -15.84
CA ARG A 69 -4.87 -1.60 -15.89
C ARG A 69 -4.47 -0.64 -17.00
N VAL A 70 -3.98 0.53 -16.60
CA VAL A 70 -3.50 1.58 -17.51
C VAL A 70 -2.02 1.85 -17.23
N GLN A 71 -1.13 1.58 -18.18
CA GLN A 71 0.31 1.59 -17.89
C GLN A 71 0.90 2.99 -17.73
N GLN A 72 0.43 3.98 -18.49
CA GLN A 72 1.08 5.30 -18.58
C GLN A 72 0.24 6.42 -17.97
N LEU A 73 -1.00 6.61 -18.43
CA LEU A 73 -1.85 7.72 -18.00
C LEU A 73 -3.34 7.37 -18.12
N ILE A 74 -4.06 7.50 -17.01
CA ILE A 74 -5.53 7.56 -17.01
C ILE A 74 -5.98 9.01 -16.85
N GLN A 75 -6.87 9.46 -17.73
CA GLN A 75 -7.50 10.77 -17.69
C GLN A 75 -8.99 10.60 -17.38
N ILE A 76 -9.46 11.18 -16.29
CA ILE A 76 -10.89 11.22 -15.94
C ILE A 76 -11.37 12.64 -16.21
N LYS A 77 -12.21 12.79 -17.23
CA LYS A 77 -12.82 14.06 -17.64
C LYS A 77 -13.95 14.44 -16.67
N SER A 78 -14.48 15.67 -16.80
CA SER A 78 -15.50 16.21 -15.89
C SER A 78 -16.78 15.38 -15.75
N THR A 79 -17.09 14.49 -16.70
CA THR A 79 -18.25 13.58 -16.68
C THR A 79 -17.86 12.12 -16.40
N GLY A 80 -16.56 11.84 -16.29
CA GLY A 80 -16.01 10.50 -16.15
C GLY A 80 -16.24 9.92 -14.77
N HIS A 81 -16.71 8.68 -14.72
CA HIS A 81 -16.88 7.92 -13.49
C HIS A 81 -16.12 6.60 -13.60
N ALA A 82 -15.14 6.38 -12.74
CA ALA A 82 -14.33 5.17 -12.72
C ALA A 82 -14.43 4.43 -11.40
N ALA A 83 -14.91 3.18 -11.42
CA ALA A 83 -15.11 2.36 -10.24
C ALA A 83 -14.40 1.00 -10.33
N GLY A 84 -13.87 0.50 -9.21
CA GLY A 84 -13.36 -0.87 -9.10
C GLY A 84 -11.87 -0.95 -8.77
N LYS A 85 -11.17 -1.97 -9.27
CA LYS A 85 -9.75 -2.17 -9.01
C LYS A 85 -8.94 -1.51 -10.11
N ILE A 86 -8.31 -0.38 -9.81
CA ILE A 86 -7.69 0.46 -10.84
C ILE A 86 -6.19 0.55 -10.55
N LYS A 87 -5.38 0.03 -11.48
CA LYS A 87 -3.93 0.17 -11.51
C LYS A 87 -3.55 1.15 -12.62
N TYR A 88 -2.88 2.23 -12.26
CA TYR A 88 -2.48 3.28 -13.18
C TYR A 88 -1.02 3.69 -12.97
N GLY A 89 -0.34 4.11 -14.04
CA GLY A 89 0.98 4.76 -13.92
C GLY A 89 0.87 6.19 -13.40
N ARG A 90 0.04 7.00 -14.05
CA ARG A 90 -0.29 8.39 -13.65
C ARG A 90 -1.79 8.62 -13.77
N LEU A 91 -2.32 9.49 -12.92
CA LEU A 91 -3.72 9.91 -12.91
C LEU A 91 -3.81 11.42 -13.16
N SER A 92 -4.71 11.82 -14.07
CA SER A 92 -5.12 13.22 -14.28
C SER A 92 -6.65 13.29 -14.21
N MET A 93 -7.18 14.22 -13.42
CA MET A 93 -8.63 14.35 -13.21
C MET A 93 -9.06 15.81 -13.38
N GLU A 94 -10.13 16.03 -14.14
CA GLU A 94 -10.78 17.33 -14.29
C GLU A 94 -11.84 17.54 -13.19
N GLU A 95 -12.21 18.80 -12.94
CA GLU A 95 -13.28 19.14 -12.00
C GLU A 95 -14.60 18.47 -12.42
N GLY A 96 -15.21 17.71 -11.52
CA GLY A 96 -16.42 16.91 -11.77
C GLY A 96 -16.18 15.42 -12.05
N GLY A 97 -14.95 15.02 -12.38
CA GLY A 97 -14.62 13.60 -12.53
C GLY A 97 -14.68 12.85 -11.20
N GLU A 98 -15.21 11.63 -11.21
CA GLU A 98 -15.33 10.77 -10.02
C GLU A 98 -14.50 9.48 -10.16
N LEU A 99 -13.74 9.16 -9.11
CA LEU A 99 -12.92 7.96 -9.02
C LEU A 99 -13.21 7.22 -7.70
N THR A 100 -13.77 6.02 -7.79
CA THR A 100 -13.96 5.09 -6.67
C THR A 100 -13.08 3.86 -6.88
N ALA A 101 -11.85 3.89 -6.38
CA ALA A 101 -10.88 2.81 -6.58
C ALA A 101 -10.61 2.00 -5.30
N HIS A 102 -10.50 0.68 -5.43
CA HIS A 102 -9.88 -0.17 -4.42
C HIS A 102 -8.35 -0.08 -4.58
N VAL A 103 -7.73 0.82 -3.83
CA VAL A 103 -6.27 0.86 -3.69
C VAL A 103 -5.85 -0.39 -2.90
N ARG A 104 -4.96 -1.20 -3.48
CA ARG A 104 -4.45 -2.39 -2.79
C ARG A 104 -3.30 -1.97 -1.89
N ASN A 105 -3.61 -1.78 -0.61
CA ASN A 105 -2.62 -1.66 0.46
C ASN A 105 -1.67 -2.87 0.43
N ILE A 106 -0.36 -2.66 0.40
CA ILE A 106 0.61 -3.74 0.59
C ILE A 106 0.95 -3.77 2.08
N PRO A 107 0.71 -4.87 2.81
CA PRO A 107 1.04 -4.90 4.24
C PRO A 107 2.54 -4.69 4.48
N PRO A 108 2.91 -4.09 5.61
CA PRO A 108 4.30 -3.86 5.94
C PRO A 108 5.02 -5.18 6.18
N THR A 109 6.34 -5.16 6.03
CA THR A 109 7.21 -6.28 6.37
C THR A 109 8.13 -5.93 7.53
N LEU A 110 8.24 -6.84 8.49
CA LEU A 110 9.19 -6.73 9.60
C LEU A 110 10.53 -7.37 9.20
N GLY A 111 11.62 -6.69 9.51
CA GLY A 111 13.00 -7.15 9.37
C GLY A 111 13.87 -6.76 10.55
N GLY A 112 15.18 -6.97 10.40
CA GLY A 112 16.16 -6.94 11.48
C GLY A 112 16.59 -8.34 11.89
N ASP A 113 17.62 -8.45 12.72
CA ASP A 113 18.05 -9.74 13.28
C ASP A 113 17.25 -10.16 14.53
N LEU A 114 16.48 -9.24 15.11
CA LEU A 114 15.64 -9.44 16.30
C LEU A 114 16.45 -9.85 17.54
N ASP A 115 17.73 -9.51 17.58
CA ASP A 115 18.63 -9.87 18.67
C ASP A 115 19.23 -8.62 19.32
N LEU A 116 19.04 -8.48 20.62
CA LEU A 116 19.60 -7.39 21.41
C LEU A 116 20.51 -7.93 22.50
N THR A 117 21.44 -7.09 22.96
CA THR A 117 22.24 -7.36 24.15
C THR A 117 22.19 -6.16 25.09
N VAL A 118 21.83 -6.40 26.35
CA VAL A 118 21.70 -5.35 27.37
C VAL A 118 22.50 -5.73 28.62
N THR A 119 23.07 -4.74 29.29
CA THR A 119 23.63 -4.93 30.63
C THR A 119 22.51 -4.92 31.66
N LYS A 120 22.59 -5.78 32.67
CA LYS A 120 21.58 -5.91 33.72
C LYS A 120 21.23 -4.55 34.34
N GLY A 121 19.95 -4.20 34.31
CA GLY A 121 19.42 -2.95 34.88
C GLY A 121 19.79 -1.69 34.10
N ARG A 122 20.34 -1.84 32.89
CA ARG A 122 20.66 -0.74 31.97
C ARG A 122 19.70 -0.72 30.79
N SER A 123 19.85 0.32 29.98
CA SER A 123 19.14 0.47 28.71
C SER A 123 20.10 0.27 27.54
N VAL A 124 19.60 -0.35 26.49
CA VAL A 124 20.26 -0.44 25.18
C VAL A 124 19.39 0.23 24.13
N ARG A 125 20.02 0.97 23.19
CA ARG A 125 19.30 1.57 22.07
C ARG A 125 18.93 0.48 21.07
N ILE A 126 17.68 0.46 20.63
CA ILE A 126 17.25 -0.38 19.52
C ILE A 126 17.56 0.36 18.22
N THR A 127 18.14 -0.33 17.25
CA THR A 127 18.59 0.22 15.97
C THR A 127 17.88 -0.43 14.80
N THR A 128 18.07 0.13 13.60
CA THR A 128 17.54 -0.43 12.35
C THR A 128 18.17 -1.76 11.95
N ALA A 129 19.25 -2.18 12.62
CA ALA A 129 19.82 -3.51 12.46
C ALA A 129 19.02 -4.57 13.25
N ASP A 130 18.51 -4.18 14.41
CA ASP A 130 17.78 -5.07 15.33
C ASP A 130 16.30 -5.19 14.90
N LEU A 131 15.69 -4.07 14.52
CA LEU A 131 14.30 -3.98 14.03
C LEU A 131 14.21 -3.06 12.83
N ASN A 132 13.38 -3.39 11.85
CA ASN A 132 13.09 -2.48 10.73
C ASN A 132 11.72 -2.80 10.12
N ALA A 133 10.99 -1.79 9.68
CA ALA A 133 9.76 -1.96 8.92
C ALA A 133 9.93 -1.43 7.49
N LEU A 134 9.51 -2.20 6.50
CA LEU A 134 9.50 -1.79 5.09
C LEU A 134 8.11 -1.94 4.50
N ASP A 135 7.64 -0.86 3.90
CA ASP A 135 6.35 -0.78 3.22
C ASP A 135 6.49 0.03 1.92
N PRO A 136 6.08 -0.49 0.75
CA PRO A 136 6.21 0.23 -0.52
C PRO A 136 5.27 1.42 -0.72
N ASP A 137 4.16 1.49 0.01
CA ASP A 137 3.12 2.52 -0.12
C ASP A 137 3.02 3.46 1.10
N ASP A 138 3.65 3.12 2.23
CA ASP A 138 3.68 3.96 3.43
C ASP A 138 5.04 4.58 3.77
N ARG A 139 4.98 5.74 4.45
CA ARG A 139 6.16 6.44 4.96
C ARG A 139 6.57 5.91 6.34
N PRO A 140 7.83 6.06 6.76
CA PRO A 140 8.29 5.65 8.10
C PRO A 140 7.44 6.19 9.27
N GLU A 141 6.87 7.39 9.16
CA GLU A 141 6.01 7.94 10.21
C GLU A 141 4.66 7.22 10.36
N ASN A 142 4.23 6.50 9.32
CA ASN A 142 2.96 5.79 9.26
C ASN A 142 3.06 4.31 9.62
N LEU A 143 4.27 3.79 9.84
CA LEU A 143 4.51 2.41 10.24
C LEU A 143 4.67 2.34 11.75
N THR A 144 3.74 1.66 12.41
CA THR A 144 3.67 1.57 13.87
C THR A 144 4.07 0.16 14.32
N PHE A 145 5.11 0.07 15.13
CA PHE A 145 5.47 -1.13 15.86
C PHE A 145 4.56 -1.26 17.09
N HIS A 146 4.07 -2.47 17.34
CA HIS A 146 3.27 -2.86 18.50
C HIS A 146 4.04 -3.86 19.34
N ILE A 147 4.20 -3.54 20.63
CA ILE A 147 4.97 -4.33 21.59
C ILE A 147 4.02 -5.12 22.47
N SER A 148 4.29 -6.42 22.60
CA SER A 148 3.52 -7.32 23.44
C SER A 148 4.42 -8.33 24.15
N ASN A 149 3.87 -9.07 25.13
CA ASN A 149 4.56 -10.16 25.82
C ASN A 149 5.96 -9.83 26.36
N ALA A 150 6.20 -8.57 26.73
CA ALA A 150 7.48 -8.11 27.28
C ALA A 150 7.77 -8.80 28.63
N SER A 151 9.02 -9.23 28.80
CA SER A 151 9.50 -9.94 29.98
C SER A 151 10.97 -9.60 30.23
N GLY A 152 11.36 -9.35 31.48
CA GLY A 152 12.74 -8.97 31.84
C GLY A 152 13.09 -7.51 31.50
N GLY A 153 12.10 -6.69 31.15
CA GLY A 153 12.29 -5.28 30.81
C GLY A 153 11.13 -4.72 30.00
N SER A 154 11.32 -3.50 29.51
CA SER A 154 10.31 -2.76 28.73
C SER A 154 10.95 -1.92 27.64
N VAL A 155 10.17 -1.66 26.58
CA VAL A 155 10.54 -0.69 25.54
C VAL A 155 10.10 0.71 25.99
N VAL A 156 10.99 1.69 25.83
CA VAL A 156 10.80 3.09 26.23
C VAL A 156 11.28 4.04 25.13
N LEU A 157 10.80 5.28 25.17
CA LEU A 157 11.30 6.35 24.30
C LEU A 157 12.27 7.26 25.08
N SER A 158 13.26 7.81 24.37
CA SER A 158 14.31 8.66 24.95
C SER A 158 13.80 9.94 25.61
N ASN A 159 12.61 10.42 25.22
CA ASN A 159 11.97 11.61 25.80
C ASN A 159 11.30 11.33 27.15
N ASP A 160 10.91 10.08 27.41
CA ASP A 160 10.38 9.65 28.71
C ASP A 160 10.85 8.21 29.05
N PRO A 161 12.12 8.03 29.46
CA PRO A 161 12.69 6.71 29.72
C PRO A 161 12.08 5.97 30.91
N ALA A 162 11.26 6.64 31.72
CA ALA A 162 10.59 6.05 32.89
C ALA A 162 9.25 5.39 32.52
N GLN A 163 8.69 5.72 31.36
CA GLN A 163 7.38 5.25 30.92
C GLN A 163 7.53 4.21 29.80
N ALA A 164 7.08 2.98 30.08
CA ALA A 164 6.97 1.95 29.06
C ALA A 164 5.98 2.36 27.97
N VAL A 165 6.34 2.09 26.72
CA VAL A 165 5.47 2.31 25.55
C VAL A 165 5.03 0.97 24.97
N ALA A 166 3.79 0.91 24.52
CA ALA A 166 3.26 -0.23 23.77
C ALA A 166 3.49 -0.07 22.26
N THR A 167 3.78 1.14 21.79
CA THR A 167 3.98 1.42 20.37
C THR A 167 5.05 2.50 20.14
N PHE A 168 5.66 2.46 18.96
CA PHE A 168 6.53 3.51 18.42
C PHE A 168 6.52 3.43 16.89
N SER A 169 6.90 4.50 16.20
CA SER A 169 6.95 4.52 14.72
C SER A 169 8.32 4.08 14.18
N GLN A 170 8.38 3.62 12.93
CA GLN A 170 9.65 3.41 12.22
C GLN A 170 10.50 4.68 12.20
N ALA A 171 9.88 5.86 12.08
CA ALA A 171 10.60 7.12 12.13
C ALA A 171 11.21 7.43 13.53
N ASP A 172 10.62 6.95 14.62
CA ASP A 172 11.21 7.08 15.96
C ASP A 172 12.47 6.22 16.11
N LEU A 173 12.43 5.01 15.52
CA LEU A 173 13.57 4.10 15.48
C LEU A 173 14.72 4.66 14.66
N GLU A 174 14.42 5.21 13.47
CA GLU A 174 15.40 5.87 12.59
C GLU A 174 16.04 7.11 13.23
N ARG A 175 15.28 7.83 14.07
CA ARG A 175 15.79 8.95 14.88
C ARG A 175 16.60 8.51 16.10
N GLY A 176 16.69 7.20 16.36
CA GLY A 176 17.43 6.64 17.50
C GLY A 176 16.78 6.91 18.85
N MET A 177 15.46 7.08 18.89
CA MET A 177 14.74 7.43 20.12
C MET A 177 14.25 6.21 20.91
N VAL A 178 14.37 5.00 20.38
CA VAL A 178 13.79 3.78 20.95
C VAL A 178 14.83 2.98 21.73
N TYR A 179 14.49 2.59 22.96
CA TYR A 179 15.38 1.86 23.86
C TYR A 179 14.66 0.69 24.52
N PHE A 180 15.40 -0.38 24.81
CA PHE A 180 14.98 -1.43 25.74
C PHE A 180 15.66 -1.22 27.09
N THR A 181 14.90 -1.17 28.17
CA THR A 181 15.40 -1.04 29.55
C THR A 181 15.17 -2.34 30.31
N HIS A 182 16.25 -2.98 30.75
CA HIS A 182 16.19 -4.19 31.56
C HIS A 182 15.73 -3.87 33.00
N ASP A 183 14.88 -4.71 33.58
CA ASP A 183 14.23 -4.46 34.88
C ASP A 183 15.14 -4.67 36.11
N GLY A 184 16.33 -5.24 35.89
CA GLY A 184 17.33 -5.50 36.94
C GLY A 184 17.16 -6.86 37.63
N SER A 185 16.25 -7.71 37.16
CA SER A 185 16.14 -9.11 37.60
C SER A 185 17.40 -9.92 37.28
N ASP A 186 17.53 -11.10 37.89
CA ASP A 186 18.66 -12.03 37.63
C ASP A 186 18.46 -12.90 36.38
N ALA A 187 17.43 -12.62 35.57
CA ALA A 187 17.18 -13.38 34.35
C ALA A 187 18.32 -13.14 33.34
N ALA A 188 18.91 -14.22 32.84
CA ALA A 188 19.95 -14.15 31.80
C ALA A 188 19.41 -13.77 30.41
N GLN A 189 18.09 -13.72 30.26
CA GLN A 189 17.38 -13.43 29.03
C GLN A 189 16.14 -12.58 29.34
N ALA A 190 15.91 -11.59 28.50
CA ALA A 190 14.68 -10.81 28.41
C ALA A 190 14.13 -10.93 26.98
N ARG A 191 12.88 -10.52 26.77
CA ARG A 191 12.24 -10.58 25.45
C ARG A 191 11.05 -9.64 25.35
N PHE A 192 10.61 -9.41 24.13
CA PHE A 192 9.29 -8.87 23.81
C PHE A 192 8.89 -9.33 22.41
N ASP A 193 7.60 -9.39 22.14
CA ASP A 193 7.08 -9.67 20.82
C ASP A 193 6.75 -8.37 20.10
N VAL A 194 6.89 -8.38 18.77
CA VAL A 194 6.69 -7.22 17.93
C VAL A 194 5.92 -7.56 16.65
N GLU A 195 4.96 -6.71 16.31
CA GLU A 195 4.22 -6.69 15.04
C GLU A 195 4.22 -5.26 14.50
N VAL A 196 4.21 -5.08 13.19
CA VAL A 196 4.09 -3.76 12.57
C VAL A 196 2.74 -3.65 11.88
N SER A 197 2.08 -2.50 12.02
CA SER A 197 0.92 -2.15 11.21
C SER A 197 1.14 -0.83 10.46
N ASP A 198 0.47 -0.70 9.33
CA ASP A 198 0.30 0.59 8.65
C ASP A 198 -0.95 1.34 9.15
N VAL A 199 -1.24 2.50 8.54
CA VAL A 199 -2.40 3.35 8.85
C VAL A 199 -3.74 2.78 8.38
N SER A 200 -3.72 1.85 7.42
CA SER A 200 -4.91 1.12 6.95
C SER A 200 -5.28 -0.03 7.88
N GLY A 201 -4.38 -0.41 8.78
CA GLY A 201 -4.53 -1.51 9.73
C GLY A 201 -4.05 -2.86 9.21
N ALA A 202 -3.41 -2.92 8.04
CA ALA A 202 -2.76 -4.15 7.61
C ALA A 202 -1.48 -4.36 8.45
N THR A 203 -1.14 -5.62 8.70
CA THR A 203 -0.04 -5.96 9.62
C THR A 203 1.01 -6.86 8.97
N SER A 204 2.19 -6.90 9.58
CA SER A 204 3.30 -7.79 9.19
C SER A 204 3.02 -9.28 9.42
N GLY A 205 1.84 -9.64 9.91
CA GLY A 205 1.45 -11.01 10.25
C GLY A 205 1.70 -11.35 11.72
N THR A 206 1.97 -12.62 12.02
CA THR A 206 2.16 -13.07 13.41
C THR A 206 3.28 -12.28 14.11
N PRO A 207 3.07 -11.80 15.35
CA PRO A 207 4.12 -11.16 16.14
C PRO A 207 5.38 -12.02 16.23
N GLN A 208 6.55 -11.40 16.07
CA GLN A 208 7.85 -12.05 16.15
C GLN A 208 8.56 -11.68 17.46
N THR A 209 9.28 -12.63 18.05
CA THR A 209 9.97 -12.39 19.32
C THR A 209 11.34 -11.77 19.08
N VAL A 210 11.60 -10.65 19.77
CA VAL A 210 12.94 -10.07 19.94
C VAL A 210 13.58 -10.69 21.17
N ASN A 211 14.75 -11.32 21.00
CA ASN A 211 15.51 -11.90 22.09
C ASN A 211 16.49 -10.86 22.64
N VAL A 212 16.56 -10.74 23.97
CA VAL A 212 17.45 -9.80 24.62
C VAL A 212 18.38 -10.56 25.56
N ALA A 213 19.64 -10.74 25.16
CA ALA A 213 20.65 -11.34 26.00
C ALA A 213 21.08 -10.37 27.11
N VAL A 214 21.07 -10.84 28.36
CA VAL A 214 21.40 -10.02 29.53
C VAL A 214 22.83 -10.32 29.98
N ARG A 215 23.69 -9.30 30.00
CA ARG A 215 25.05 -9.38 30.55
C ARG A 215 25.09 -8.86 31.98
N ASN A 216 25.81 -9.57 32.84
CA ASN A 216 26.14 -9.06 34.16
C ASN A 216 27.33 -8.09 34.07
N ASP A 217 27.26 -7.05 34.90
CA ASP A 217 28.32 -6.06 35.14
C ASP A 217 29.59 -6.71 35.73
#